data_AF-A0A833H7L8-F1
#
_entry.id   AF-A0A833H7L8-F1
#
_cell.length_a   1.000
_cell.length_b   1.000
_cell.length_c   1.000
_cell.angle_alpha   90.00
_cell.angle_beta   90.00
_cell.angle_gamma   90.00
#
_symmetry.space_group_name_H-M   'P 1'
#
loop_
_entity.id
_entity.type
_entity.pdbx_description
1 polymer ?
#
loop_
_entity_poly.entity_id
_entity_poly.type
_entity_poly.pdbx_seq_one_letter_code
_entity_poly.pdbx_strand_id
1 'polypeptide(L)' 'LDYLRNGQGATAICPWSTRARSGATCAVPVAWDELPTLKSANAFDVFAAAARTQEPDPWEGYFDVEQFLTEPIRKAVR' A
#
# COMPACT_ATOMS: atom_id res chain seq x y z
N LEU A 1 7.05 1.81 12.99
CA LEU A 1 6.25 0.60 12.70
C LEU A 1 4.94 0.71 13.47
N ASP A 2 3.82 0.92 12.78
CA ASP A 2 2.48 1.00 13.41
C ASP A 2 1.76 -0.35 13.22
N TYR A 3 1.95 -1.28 14.17
CA TYR A 3 1.30 -2.60 14.15
C TYR A 3 -0.13 -2.56 14.71
N LEU A 4 -0.58 -1.44 15.27
CA LEU A 4 -1.89 -1.29 15.92
C LEU A 4 -3.06 -1.41 14.92
N ARG A 5 -2.76 -1.34 13.61
CA ARG A 5 -3.73 -1.50 12.51
C ARG A 5 -4.24 -2.93 12.33
N ASN A 6 -3.60 -3.93 12.93
CA ASN A 6 -4.02 -5.34 12.86
C ASN A 6 -4.97 -5.76 13.99
N GLY A 7 -5.33 -4.84 14.89
CA GLY A 7 -6.30 -5.11 15.97
C GLY A 7 -7.73 -5.27 15.44
N GLN A 8 -8.55 -6.03 16.14
CA GLN A 8 -9.97 -6.16 15.81
C GLN A 8 -10.65 -4.78 15.81
N GLY A 9 -11.35 -4.45 14.72
CA GLY A 9 -12.02 -3.16 14.54
C GLY A 9 -11.11 -2.00 14.10
N ALA A 10 -9.80 -2.20 14.00
CA ALA A 10 -8.90 -1.22 13.40
C ALA A 10 -9.08 -1.15 11.89
N THR A 11 -8.71 -0.02 11.28
CA THR A 11 -8.83 0.22 9.84
C THR A 11 -7.52 0.71 9.24
N ALA A 12 -7.30 0.38 7.97
CA ALA A 12 -6.31 0.98 7.10
C ALA A 12 -7.01 1.59 5.88
N ILE A 13 -6.37 2.54 5.21
CA ILE A 13 -6.94 3.11 3.99
C ILE A 13 -6.89 2.07 2.86
N CYS A 14 -7.97 1.98 2.09
CA CYS A 14 -8.00 1.12 0.90
C CYS A 14 -7.09 1.68 -0.21
N PRO A 15 -6.43 0.83 -1.01
CA PRO A 15 -5.77 1.24 -2.24
C PRO A 15 -6.68 2.11 -3.11
N TRP A 16 -6.11 3.08 -3.81
CA TRP A 16 -6.77 4.04 -4.70
C TRP A 16 -7.73 5.04 -4.03
N SER A 17 -7.95 4.94 -2.71
CA SER A 17 -8.82 5.88 -2.00
C SER A 17 -8.17 7.25 -1.82
N THR A 18 -8.98 8.31 -1.92
CA THR A 18 -8.56 9.69 -1.68
C THR A 18 -8.32 9.96 -0.19
N ARG A 19 -7.48 10.95 0.10
CA ARG A 19 -7.24 11.50 1.43
C ARG A 19 -7.92 12.84 1.56
N ALA A 20 -8.61 13.06 2.67
CA ALA A 20 -9.12 14.37 3.07
C ALA A 20 -7.97 15.30 3.53
N ARG A 21 -7.11 15.69 2.58
CA ARG A 21 -5.98 16.60 2.76
C ARG A 21 -5.85 17.51 1.55
N SER A 22 -5.16 18.64 1.71
CA SER A 22 -4.84 19.53 0.60
C SER A 22 -4.15 18.75 -0.53
N GLY A 23 -4.54 19.05 -1.78
CA GLY A 23 -4.07 18.34 -2.97
C GLY A 23 -4.79 17.04 -3.30
N ALA A 24 -5.82 16.64 -2.55
CA ALA A 24 -6.66 15.46 -2.86
C ALA A 24 -5.84 14.19 -3.19
N THR A 25 -4.80 13.93 -2.39
CA THR A 25 -3.86 12.84 -2.62
C THR A 25 -4.51 11.47 -2.49
N CYS A 26 -3.97 10.46 -3.17
CA CYS A 26 -4.52 9.10 -3.21
C CYS A 26 -3.52 8.07 -2.66
N ALA A 27 -4.03 6.99 -2.06
CA ALA A 27 -3.23 5.84 -1.64
C ALA A 27 -2.91 4.92 -2.83
N VAL A 28 -1.93 5.30 -3.64
CA VAL A 28 -1.59 4.60 -4.89
C VAL A 28 -0.64 3.40 -4.62
N PRO A 29 -0.97 2.19 -5.07
CA PRO A 29 -0.04 1.05 -5.09
C PRO A 29 1.22 1.35 -5.89
N VAL A 30 2.36 0.84 -5.43
CA VAL A 30 3.66 1.01 -6.08
C VAL A 30 4.46 -0.28 -6.03
N ALA A 31 5.35 -0.47 -7.01
CA ALA A 31 6.27 -1.59 -7.10
C ALA A 31 7.51 -1.38 -6.21
N TRP A 32 8.21 -2.48 -5.91
CA TRP A 32 9.38 -2.46 -5.02
C TRP A 32 10.59 -1.72 -5.62
N ASP A 33 10.76 -1.81 -6.93
CA ASP A 33 11.84 -1.21 -7.70
C ASP A 33 11.68 0.32 -7.87
N GLU A 34 10.44 0.80 -7.93
CA GLU A 34 10.17 2.25 -8.01
C GLU A 34 10.14 2.96 -6.66
N LEU A 35 9.84 2.24 -5.56
CA LEU A 35 9.75 2.82 -4.21
C LEU A 35 10.94 3.72 -3.83
N PRO A 36 12.22 3.37 -4.11
CA PRO A 36 13.37 4.22 -3.80
C PRO A 36 13.39 5.57 -4.54
N THR A 37 12.64 5.69 -5.64
CA THR A 37 12.59 6.91 -6.45
C THR A 37 11.57 7.93 -5.93
N LEU A 38 10.64 7.49 -5.09
CA LEU A 38 9.57 8.32 -4.55
C LEU A 38 10.10 9.25 -3.46
N LYS A 39 9.86 10.56 -3.63
CA LYS A 39 10.32 11.59 -2.70
C LYS A 39 9.39 11.83 -1.53
N SER A 40 8.11 11.46 -1.65
CA SER A 40 7.11 11.65 -0.61
C SER A 40 5.96 10.65 -0.73
N ALA A 41 5.27 10.42 0.40
CA ALA A 41 4.10 9.54 0.45
C ALA A 41 2.82 10.16 -0.14
N ASN A 42 2.86 11.43 -0.53
CA ASN A 42 1.72 12.19 -1.07
C ASN A 42 1.99 12.66 -2.51
N ALA A 43 2.81 11.92 -3.26
CA ALA A 43 3.23 12.26 -4.60
C ALA A 43 2.11 12.21 -5.65
N PHE A 44 1.02 11.46 -5.38
CA PHE A 44 -0.08 11.25 -6.32
C PHE A 44 -1.33 11.98 -5.86
N ASP A 45 -1.76 12.99 -6.61
CA ASP A 45 -3.10 13.55 -6.53
C ASP A 45 -4.12 12.66 -7.28
N VAL A 46 -5.40 13.08 -7.30
CA VAL A 46 -6.46 12.32 -7.97
C VAL A 46 -6.25 12.18 -9.49
N PHE A 47 -5.61 13.16 -10.14
CA PHE A 47 -5.36 13.12 -11.59
C PHE A 47 -4.19 12.21 -11.92
N ALA A 48 -3.10 12.31 -11.16
CA ALA A 48 -1.96 11.40 -11.27
C ALA A 48 -2.34 9.96 -10.94
N ALA A 49 -3.20 9.75 -9.92
CA ALA A 49 -3.73 8.43 -9.61
C ALA A 49 -4.59 7.87 -10.76
N ALA A 50 -5.43 8.69 -11.38
CA ALA A 50 -6.22 8.29 -12.55
C ALA A 50 -5.34 7.96 -13.77
N ALA A 51 -4.25 8.70 -13.99
CA ALA A 51 -3.29 8.38 -15.05
C ALA A 51 -2.60 7.03 -14.79
N ARG A 52 -2.24 6.77 -13.52
CA ARG A 52 -1.58 5.53 -13.09
C ARG A 52 -2.41 4.28 -13.36
N THR A 53 -3.74 4.36 -13.34
CA THR A 53 -4.59 3.19 -13.64
C THR A 53 -4.50 2.73 -15.10
N GLN A 54 -3.86 3.51 -15.97
CA GLN A 54 -3.61 3.15 -17.36
C GLN A 54 -2.24 2.46 -17.57
N GLU A 55 -1.42 2.41 -16.52
CA GLU A 55 -0.13 1.70 -16.51
C GLU A 55 -0.32 0.25 -16.01
N PRO A 56 0.68 -0.63 -16.18
CA PRO A 56 0.65 -1.96 -15.58
C PRO A 56 0.40 -1.91 -14.07
N ASP A 57 -0.41 -2.83 -13.56
CA ASP A 57 -0.74 -2.90 -12.13
C ASP A 57 0.49 -3.28 -11.29
N PRO A 58 0.97 -2.41 -10.39
CA PRO A 58 2.11 -2.72 -9.52
C PRO A 58 1.84 -3.88 -8.56
N TRP A 59 0.57 -4.21 -8.31
CA TRP A 59 0.13 -5.28 -7.42
C TRP A 59 -0.46 -6.48 -8.18
N GLU A 60 -0.03 -6.68 -9.43
CA GLU A 60 -0.37 -7.88 -10.19
C GLU A 60 -0.11 -9.16 -9.35
N GLY A 61 -1.12 -10.02 -9.27
CA GLY A 61 -1.07 -11.26 -8.49
C GLY A 61 -1.25 -11.10 -6.97
N TYR A 62 -1.57 -9.91 -6.46
CA TYR A 62 -1.77 -9.69 -5.01
C TYR A 62 -2.81 -10.65 -4.40
N PHE A 63 -3.89 -10.92 -5.12
CA PHE A 63 -4.96 -11.80 -4.67
C PHE A 63 -4.68 -13.29 -4.90
N ASP A 64 -3.60 -13.63 -5.60
CA ASP A 64 -3.23 -15.01 -5.92
C ASP A 64 -2.34 -15.65 -4.84
N VAL A 65 -1.79 -14.83 -3.94
CA VAL A 65 -0.84 -15.27 -2.92
C VAL A 65 -1.56 -15.67 -1.63
N GLU A 66 -1.51 -16.96 -1.31
CA GLU A 66 -1.87 -17.49 0.00
C GLU A 66 -0.61 -17.82 0.80
N GLN A 67 -0.42 -17.13 1.94
CA GLN A 67 0.77 -17.29 2.78
C GLN A 67 0.43 -17.28 4.28
N PHE A 68 1.24 -17.97 5.07
CA PHE A 68 0.98 -18.20 6.49
C PHE A 68 2.23 -17.91 7.35
N LEU A 69 2.03 -17.55 8.62
CA LEU A 69 3.12 -17.37 9.58
C LEU A 69 3.70 -18.73 10.01
N THR A 70 4.85 -19.07 9.45
CA THR A 70 5.59 -20.31 9.73
C THR A 70 6.26 -20.28 11.11
N GLU A 71 6.60 -21.46 11.64
CA GLU A 71 7.32 -21.58 12.92
C GLU A 71 8.66 -20.82 12.96
N PRO A 72 9.50 -20.85 11.91
CA PRO A 72 10.70 -20.01 11.85
C PRO A 72 10.40 -18.51 12.01
N ILE A 73 9.34 -18.00 11.36
CA ILE A 73 8.94 -16.59 11.48
C ILE A 73 8.53 -16.32 12.92
N ARG A 74 7.66 -17.15 13.51
CA ARG A 74 7.18 -16.97 14.89
C ARG A 74 8.33 -16.96 15.91
N LYS A 75 9.35 -17.79 15.70
CA LYS A 75 10.54 -17.83 16.55
C LYS A 75 11.41 -16.58 16.41
N ALA A 76 11.50 -16.00 15.21
CA ALA A 76 12.29 -14.80 14.96
C ALA A 76 11.72 -13.52 15.59
N VAL A 77 10.39 -13.48 15.84
CA VAL A 77 9.70 -12.35 16.48
C VAL A 77 9.43 -12.54 17.99
N ARG A 78 9.78 -13.70 18.55
CA ARG A 78 9.76 -13.96 20.01
C ARG A 78 11.10 -13.61 20.63
#